data_AF-A0A822EHA6-F1
#
_entry.id   AF-A0A822EHA6-F1
#
_cell.length_a   1.000
_cell.length_b   1.000
_cell.length_c   1.000
_cell.angle_alpha   90.00
_cell.angle_beta   90.00
_cell.angle_gamma   90.00
#
_symmetry.space_group_name_H-M   'P 1'
#
loop_
_entity.id
_entity.type
_entity.pdbx_description
1 polymer ?
#
loop_
_entity_poly.entity_id
_entity_poly.type
_entity_poly.pdbx_seq_one_letter_code
_entity_poly.pdbx_strand_id
1 'polypeptide(L)'
;NYTKDERVAGCVHGGLDAELSIRRAFSEYVVQGASLVFRYPATMCPESAATIPLANITAALGLFHEMGLPFPPANSGKTILVWGGSTSVGQ
;
A
#
# COMPACT_ATOMS: atom_id res chain seq x y z
N ASN A 1 14.80 -8.50 -1.08
CA ASN A 1 16.12 -7.95 -1.45
C ASN A 1 15.97 -6.49 -1.79
N TYR A 2 16.41 -5.60 -0.90
CA TYR A 2 16.54 -4.16 -1.13
C TYR A 2 18.01 -3.79 -0.98
N THR A 3 18.45 -2.78 -1.71
CA THR A 3 19.82 -2.25 -1.61
C THR A 3 19.83 -0.93 -0.88
N LYS A 4 20.99 -0.56 -0.32
CA LYS A 4 21.16 0.75 0.31
C LYS A 4 20.91 1.84 -0.74
N ASP A 5 20.30 2.95 -0.31
CA ASP A 5 19.98 4.13 -1.13
C ASP A 5 18.90 3.88 -2.21
N GLU A 6 18.27 2.71 -2.19
CA GLU A 6 17.13 2.39 -3.05
C GLU A 6 15.85 3.10 -2.56
N ARG A 7 15.15 3.74 -3.50
CA ARG A 7 13.88 4.42 -3.21
C ARG A 7 12.74 3.44 -3.10
N VAL A 8 12.01 3.50 -1.99
CA VAL A 8 10.88 2.64 -1.71
C VAL A 8 9.72 3.45 -1.13
N ALA A 9 8.51 2.94 -1.30
CA ALA A 9 7.31 3.41 -0.62
C ALA A 9 6.66 2.24 0.10
N GLY A 10 5.92 2.50 1.18
CA GLY A 10 5.27 1.45 1.96
C GLY A 10 4.22 2.01 2.90
N CYS A 11 3.41 1.13 3.47
CA CYS A 11 2.48 1.50 4.53
C CYS A 11 3.05 1.09 5.89
N VAL A 12 2.54 1.69 6.96
CA VAL A 12 2.93 1.37 8.33
C VAL A 12 1.74 0.93 9.16
N HIS A 13 2.00 0.24 10.27
CA HIS A 13 0.95 -0.08 11.23
C HIS A 13 0.48 1.21 11.94
N GLY A 14 -0.81 1.51 11.87
CA GLY A 14 -1.39 2.73 12.45
C GLY A 14 -1.82 2.63 13.92
N GLY A 15 -1.65 1.47 14.56
CA GLY A 15 -2.10 1.23 15.94
C GLY A 15 -1.14 1.75 17.02
N LEU A 16 -1.61 1.66 18.27
CA LEU A 16 -0.91 2.14 19.48
C LEU A 16 -0.01 1.08 20.14
N ASP A 17 0.25 -0.04 19.47
CA ASP A 17 1.13 -1.07 20.00
C ASP A 17 2.53 -0.51 20.26
N ALA A 18 2.95 -0.56 21.53
CA ALA A 18 4.22 -0.01 22.00
C ALA A 18 5.41 -0.70 21.34
N GLU A 19 5.29 -2.01 21.07
CA GLU A 19 6.31 -2.83 20.40
C GLU A 19 6.50 -2.43 18.93
N LEU A 20 5.51 -1.75 18.33
CA LEU A 20 5.54 -1.28 16.94
C LEU A 20 5.80 0.23 16.82
N SER A 21 6.15 0.91 17.93
CA SER A 21 6.39 2.36 17.94
C SER A 21 7.47 2.83 16.96
N ILE A 22 8.51 2.02 16.72
CA ILE A 22 9.58 2.28 15.74
C ILE A 22 9.10 2.25 14.27
N ARG A 23 7.86 1.80 14.03
CA ARG A 23 7.28 1.66 12.69
C ARG A 23 6.40 2.84 12.29
N ARG A 24 6.42 3.95 13.03
CA ARG A 24 5.57 5.12 12.73
C ARG A 24 6.20 5.97 11.63
N ALA A 25 5.39 6.47 10.69
CA ALA A 25 5.87 7.22 9.52
C ALA A 25 5.92 8.75 9.71
N PHE A 26 5.33 9.29 10.79
CA PHE A 26 5.45 10.71 11.15
C PHE A 26 6.79 10.99 11.85
N SER A 27 7.88 10.67 11.17
CA SER A 27 9.26 10.76 11.64
C SER A 27 10.21 10.85 10.45
N GLU A 28 11.44 11.31 10.68
CA GLU A 28 12.49 11.35 9.64
C GLU A 28 12.96 9.94 9.23
N TYR A 29 12.84 8.97 10.13
CA TYR A 29 13.24 7.58 9.93
C TYR A 29 12.17 6.63 10.45
N VAL A 30 11.99 5.51 9.76
CA VAL A 30 11.04 4.45 10.13
C VAL A 30 11.65 3.07 9.86
N VAL A 31 11.42 2.13 10.77
CA VAL A 31 11.77 0.72 10.55
C VAL A 31 10.57 0.00 9.96
N GLN A 32 10.74 -0.63 8.79
CA GLN A 32 9.67 -1.40 8.16
C GLN A 32 10.16 -2.74 7.61
N GLY A 33 9.28 -3.75 7.64
CA GLY A 33 9.52 -5.04 7.03
C GLY A 33 9.58 -4.93 5.50
N ALA A 34 10.54 -5.61 4.89
CA ALA A 34 10.74 -5.59 3.45
C ALA A 34 9.53 -6.09 2.63
N SER A 35 8.63 -6.88 3.23
CA SER A 35 7.39 -7.34 2.60
C SER A 35 6.31 -6.26 2.48
N LEU A 36 6.44 -5.15 3.21
CA LEU A 36 5.46 -4.05 3.27
C LEU A 36 5.93 -2.78 2.55
N VAL A 37 7.05 -2.87 1.84
CA VAL A 37 7.58 -1.81 1.00
C VAL A 37 7.66 -2.30 -0.44
N PHE A 38 7.63 -1.38 -1.39
CA PHE A 38 7.75 -1.64 -2.81
C PHE A 38 8.62 -0.58 -3.49
N ARG A 39 9.27 -1.01 -4.57
CA ARG A 39 10.01 -0.14 -5.47
C ARG A 39 9.03 0.71 -6.28
N TYR A 40 9.40 1.94 -6.54
CA TYR A 40 8.71 2.79 -7.50
C TYR A 40 9.70 3.36 -8.54
N PRO A 41 9.24 3.73 -9.74
CA PRO A 41 10.13 4.24 -10.78
C PRO A 41 10.85 5.51 -10.35
N ALA A 42 12.12 5.66 -10.75
CA ALA A 42 12.90 6.87 -10.46
C ALA A 42 12.32 8.15 -11.10
N THR A 43 11.44 7.99 -12.11
CA THR A 43 10.72 9.08 -12.78
C THR A 43 9.53 9.61 -11.96
N MET A 44 9.10 8.90 -10.92
CA MET A 44 8.00 9.33 -10.05
C MET A 44 8.57 10.07 -8.83
N CYS A 45 7.94 11.18 -8.44
CA CYS A 45 8.36 11.91 -7.25
C CYS A 45 7.96 11.16 -5.97
N PRO A 46 8.71 11.31 -4.87
CA PRO A 46 8.40 10.66 -3.60
C PRO A 46 7.00 10.97 -3.07
N GLU A 47 6.50 12.18 -3.32
CA GLU A 47 5.18 12.64 -2.87
C GLU A 47 4.06 11.84 -3.54
N SER A 48 4.18 11.59 -4.85
CA SER A 48 3.23 10.72 -5.57
C SER A 48 3.40 9.26 -5.16
N ALA A 49 4.62 8.79 -4.94
CA ALA A 49 4.84 7.42 -4.49
C ALA A 49 4.24 7.15 -3.10
N ALA A 50 4.24 8.14 -2.21
CA ALA A 50 3.73 8.02 -0.84
C ALA A 50 2.19 7.86 -0.75
N THR A 51 1.43 8.22 -1.78
CA THR A 51 -0.05 8.12 -1.76
C THR A 51 -0.57 6.71 -2.05
N ILE A 52 0.24 5.90 -2.74
CA ILE A 52 -0.16 4.60 -3.29
C ILE A 52 -0.24 3.47 -2.22
N PRO A 53 0.73 3.30 -1.29
CA PRO A 53 0.87 2.06 -0.53
C PRO A 53 -0.37 1.65 0.24
N LEU A 54 -0.90 2.57 1.04
CA LEU A 54 -2.03 2.28 1.91
C LEU A 54 -3.31 2.04 1.12
N ALA A 55 -3.57 2.90 0.11
CA ALA A 55 -4.75 2.78 -0.74
C ALA A 55 -4.75 1.46 -1.51
N ASN A 56 -3.61 1.10 -2.11
CA ASN A 56 -3.46 -0.13 -2.89
C ASN A 56 -3.66 -1.39 -2.03
N ILE A 57 -3.01 -1.48 -0.86
CA ILE A 57 -3.15 -2.64 0.02
C ILE A 57 -4.59 -2.77 0.51
N THR A 58 -5.23 -1.65 0.85
CA THR A 58 -6.64 -1.64 1.30
C THR A 58 -7.57 -2.15 0.20
N ALA A 59 -7.42 -1.65 -1.03
CA ALA A 59 -8.20 -2.11 -2.17
C ALA A 59 -7.97 -3.60 -2.48
N ALA A 60 -6.70 -4.04 -2.46
CA ALA A 60 -6.34 -5.43 -2.71
C ALA A 60 -6.93 -6.39 -1.67
N LEU A 61 -6.90 -6.03 -0.38
CA LEU A 61 -7.55 -6.80 0.68
C LEU A 61 -9.06 -6.87 0.45
N GLY A 62 -9.72 -5.75 0.18
CA GLY A 62 -11.17 -5.73 -0.09
C GLY A 62 -11.56 -6.58 -1.31
N LEU A 63 -10.83 -6.49 -2.41
CA LEU A 63 -11.12 -7.19 -3.66
C LEU A 63 -10.83 -8.69 -3.58
N PHE A 64 -9.62 -9.06 -3.14
CA PHE A 64 -9.15 -10.43 -3.28
C PHE A 64 -9.29 -11.26 -2.00
N HIS A 65 -9.13 -10.64 -0.83
CA HIS A 65 -9.27 -11.34 0.45
C HIS A 65 -10.73 -11.36 0.92
N GLU A 66 -11.39 -10.21 1.01
CA GLU A 66 -12.76 -10.13 1.55
C GLU A 66 -13.82 -10.56 0.52
N MET A 67 -13.75 -10.05 -0.72
CA MET A 67 -14.73 -10.40 -1.76
C MET A 67 -14.40 -11.68 -2.53
N GLY A 68 -13.21 -12.26 -2.32
CA GLY A 68 -12.78 -13.50 -2.98
C GLY A 68 -12.71 -13.41 -4.51
N LEU A 69 -12.45 -12.22 -5.07
CA LEU A 69 -12.24 -12.08 -6.50
C LEU A 69 -10.91 -12.72 -6.92
N PRO A 70 -10.78 -13.22 -8.16
CA PRO A 70 -9.53 -13.79 -8.62
C PRO A 70 -8.47 -12.70 -8.84
N PHE A 71 -7.21 -13.03 -8.60
CA PHE A 71 -6.10 -12.13 -8.92
C PHE A 71 -5.94 -11.99 -10.45
N PRO A 72 -5.57 -10.79 -10.95
CA PRO A 72 -5.23 -10.60 -12.35
C PRO A 72 -4.12 -11.56 -12.81
N PRO A 73 -4.17 -12.03 -14.07
CA PRO A 73 -5.03 -11.58 -15.15
C PRO A 73 -6.43 -12.23 -15.19
N ALA A 74 -6.77 -13.12 -14.25
CA ALA A 74 -8.07 -13.78 -14.23
C ALA A 74 -9.20 -12.78 -13.89
N ASN A 75 -10.36 -12.98 -14.51
CA ASN A 75 -11.53 -12.11 -14.36
C ASN A 75 -12.73 -12.93 -13.87
N SER A 76 -13.49 -12.41 -12.89
CA SER A 76 -14.68 -13.06 -12.34
C SER A 76 -15.95 -12.89 -13.19
N GLY A 77 -15.94 -11.97 -14.16
CA GLY A 77 -17.13 -11.54 -14.91
C GLY A 77 -18.15 -10.77 -14.07
N LYS A 78 -17.84 -10.45 -12.80
CA LYS A 78 -18.74 -9.72 -11.89
C LYS A 78 -18.59 -8.22 -12.07
N THR A 79 -19.70 -7.49 -11.93
CA THR A 79 -19.69 -6.03 -11.81
C THR A 79 -19.63 -5.66 -10.32
N ILE A 80 -18.81 -4.68 -9.97
CA ILE A 80 -18.67 -4.16 -8.60
C ILE A 80 -19.02 -2.67 -8.56
N LEU A 81 -19.62 -2.23 -7.46
CA LEU A 81 -19.87 -0.81 -7.17
C LEU A 81 -18.77 -0.28 -6.24
N VAL A 82 -18.00 0.69 -6.71
CA VAL A 82 -17.05 1.43 -5.87
C VAL A 82 -17.75 2.69 -5.35
N TRP A 83 -18.25 2.63 -4.11
CA TRP A 83 -18.87 3.78 -3.47
C TRP A 83 -17.79 4.75 -2.97
N GLY A 84 -17.66 5.92 -3.61
CA GLY A 84 -16.60 6.89 -3.30
C GLY A 84 -15.36 6.79 -4.21
N GLY A 85 -15.53 6.40 -5.47
CA GLY A 85 -14.45 6.19 -6.46
C GLY A 85 -13.61 7.42 -6.84
N SER A 86 -13.87 8.60 -6.29
CA SER A 86 -13.11 9.82 -6.58
C SER A 86 -12.04 10.16 -5.53
N THR A 87 -11.84 9.29 -4.53
CA THR A 87 -10.93 9.56 -3.40
C THR A 87 -10.05 8.35 -3.09
N SER A 88 -8.79 8.61 -2.75
CA SER A 88 -7.79 7.66 -2.21
C SER A 88 -7.97 6.19 -2.64
N VAL A 89 -8.65 5.35 -1.85
CA VAL A 89 -8.81 3.91 -2.11
C VAL A 89 -9.66 3.60 -3.35
N GLY A 90 -10.63 4.46 -3.65
CA GLY A 90 -11.57 4.26 -4.75
C GLY A 90 -11.09 4.79 -6.10
N GLN A 91 -10.03 5.61 -6.12
CA GLN A 91 -9.42 6.15 -7.34
C GLN A 91 -8.61 5.07 -8.07
#